data_AF-A0A2W2CMU6-F1
#
_entry.id   AF-A0A2W2CMU6-F1
#
_cell.length_a   1.000
_cell.length_b   1.000
_cell.length_c   1.000
_cell.angle_alpha   90.00
_cell.angle_beta   90.00
_cell.angle_gamma   90.00
#
_symmetry.space_group_name_H-M   'P 1'
#
loop_
_entity.id
_entity.type
_entity.pdbx_description
1 polymer ?
#
loop_
_entity_poly.entity_id
_entity_poly.type
_entity_poly.pdbx_seq_one_letter_code
_entity_poly.pdbx_strand_id
1 'polypeptide(L)'
;MADLERELRELSGWLATPEPPDVRTQVRARIAAPPRVDRRRRRWRYAVGVALAALLVALLPPGRAAVADAVTGLLRFAGITVDTSSAPVPPTGSPAPLPGEQPAGWDEARHAVRFPLRAPAALGPPERVLVADPDDEGGHRVASLLYRGGSVRLDAFDGSLDPVFFKQSGGSGAEWTEVAGQTALWLAGPHPVSYVDRGGTLRQESARLAAATLIWEQAGVTYRLEGELSAAEAVSIATSLE
;
A
#
# COMPACT_ATOMS: atom_id res chain seq x y z
N MET A 1 33.79 -37.98 73.63
CA MET A 1 33.61 -36.60 73.12
C MET A 1 34.84 -35.74 73.43
N ALA A 2 35.24 -35.58 74.70
CA ALA A 2 36.41 -34.76 75.08
C ALA A 2 37.76 -35.29 74.56
N ASP A 3 37.94 -36.61 74.44
CA ASP A 3 39.16 -37.21 73.88
C ASP A 3 39.34 -36.91 72.39
N LEU A 4 38.27 -37.05 71.61
CA LEU A 4 38.29 -36.79 70.16
C LEU A 4 38.64 -35.33 69.86
N GLU A 5 38.14 -34.40 70.67
CA GLU A 5 38.42 -32.97 70.53
C GLU A 5 39.89 -32.64 70.86
N ARG A 6 40.49 -33.40 71.78
CA ARG A 6 41.91 -33.28 72.14
C ARG A 6 42.81 -33.86 71.04
N GLU A 7 42.47 -35.03 70.52
CA GLU A 7 43.17 -35.67 69.40
C GLU A 7 43.12 -34.81 68.12
N LEU A 8 41.97 -34.21 67.81
CA LEU A 8 41.83 -33.32 66.64
C LEU A 8 42.65 -32.02 66.81
N ARG A 9 42.78 -31.50 68.04
CA ARG A 9 43.62 -30.32 68.31
C ARG A 9 45.11 -30.64 68.20
N GLU A 10 45.56 -31.79 68.68
CA GLU A 10 46.95 -32.23 68.46
C GLU A 10 47.25 -32.41 66.97
N LEU A 11 46.32 -33.01 66.21
CA LEU A 11 46.49 -33.20 64.76
C LEU A 11 46.61 -31.88 64.01
N SER A 12 45.96 -30.81 64.47
CA SER A 12 46.05 -29.49 63.85
C SER A 12 47.46 -28.89 63.89
N GLY A 13 48.26 -29.22 64.90
CA GLY A 13 49.66 -28.77 65.01
C GLY A 13 50.60 -29.46 64.01
N TRP A 14 50.20 -30.61 63.49
CA TRP A 14 50.97 -31.39 62.49
C TRP A 14 50.56 -31.11 61.04
N LEU A 15 49.43 -30.42 60.84
CA LEU A 15 48.93 -30.07 59.51
C LEU A 15 49.50 -28.73 59.06
N ALA A 16 50.55 -28.77 58.25
CA ALA A 16 51.04 -27.61 57.51
C ALA A 16 49.97 -27.21 56.46
N THR A 17 49.12 -26.24 56.83
CA THR A 17 48.08 -25.73 55.94
C THR A 17 48.71 -24.71 54.98
N PRO A 18 48.68 -24.94 53.65
CA PRO A 18 49.24 -23.99 52.70
C PRO A 18 48.43 -22.69 52.70
N GLU A 19 49.12 -21.59 52.43
CA GLU A 19 48.48 -20.28 52.33
C GLU A 19 47.44 -20.31 51.18
N PRO A 20 46.18 -19.91 51.44
CA PRO A 20 45.12 -20.02 50.45
C PRO A 20 45.45 -19.13 49.23
N PRO A 21 45.25 -19.62 48.00
CA PRO A 21 45.54 -18.85 46.80
C PRO A 21 44.70 -17.56 46.75
N ASP A 22 45.28 -16.46 46.24
CA ASP A 22 44.57 -15.19 46.09
C ASP A 22 43.50 -15.25 44.98
N VAL A 23 42.34 -15.81 45.35
CA VAL A 23 41.14 -15.86 44.53
C VAL A 23 40.52 -14.47 44.32
N ARG A 24 40.86 -13.45 45.12
CA ARG A 24 40.25 -12.12 45.01
C ARG A 24 40.64 -11.45 43.70
N THR A 25 41.92 -11.54 43.32
CA THR A 25 42.41 -10.96 42.07
C THR A 25 41.77 -11.64 40.86
N GLN A 26 41.62 -12.96 40.90
CA GLN A 26 41.03 -13.74 39.81
C GLN A 26 39.52 -13.49 39.65
N VAL A 27 38.79 -13.38 40.77
CA VAL A 27 37.36 -13.06 40.76
C VAL A 27 37.11 -11.62 40.32
N ARG A 28 37.91 -10.65 40.80
CA ARG A 28 37.78 -9.25 40.39
C ARG A 28 38.05 -9.07 38.90
N ALA A 29 39.03 -9.78 38.34
CA ALA A 29 39.29 -9.79 36.89
C ALA A 29 38.13 -10.42 36.10
N ARG A 30 37.48 -11.47 36.63
CA ARG A 30 36.33 -12.14 36.01
C ARG A 30 35.08 -11.25 35.97
N ILE A 31 34.82 -10.49 37.06
CA ILE A 31 33.67 -9.59 37.16
C ILE A 31 33.87 -8.34 36.29
N ALA A 32 35.10 -7.83 36.19
CA ALA A 32 35.41 -6.65 35.38
C ALA A 32 35.47 -6.95 33.86
N ALA A 33 35.53 -8.21 33.46
CA ALA A 33 35.58 -8.59 32.05
C ALA A 33 34.18 -8.45 31.40
N PRO A 34 34.02 -7.65 30.33
CA PRO A 34 32.76 -7.58 29.61
C PRO A 34 32.43 -8.95 28.98
N PRO A 35 31.15 -9.35 28.90
CA PRO A 35 30.77 -10.64 28.33
C PRO A 35 31.22 -10.71 26.87
N ARG A 36 32.16 -11.61 26.57
CA ARG A 36 32.57 -11.95 25.19
C ARG A 36 31.48 -12.80 24.56
N VAL A 37 30.34 -12.19 24.27
CA VAL A 37 29.34 -12.82 23.40
C VAL A 37 29.90 -12.74 22.00
N ASP A 38 30.20 -13.90 21.42
CA ASP A 38 30.77 -14.08 20.08
C ASP A 38 29.75 -13.67 19.01
N ARG A 39 29.50 -12.35 18.90
CA ARG A 39 28.50 -11.73 18.03
C ARG A 39 28.67 -12.18 16.58
N ARG A 40 29.90 -12.50 16.15
CA ARG A 40 30.23 -12.97 14.80
C ARG A 40 29.70 -14.38 14.52
N ARG A 41 29.84 -15.33 15.45
CA ARG A 41 29.26 -16.69 15.31
C ARG A 41 27.74 -16.66 15.36
N ARG A 42 27.16 -15.78 16.20
CA ARG A 42 25.70 -15.59 16.25
C ARG A 42 25.17 -15.01 14.94
N ARG A 43 25.83 -13.98 14.38
CA ARG A 43 25.48 -13.36 13.09
C ARG A 43 25.60 -14.33 11.92
N TRP A 44 26.64 -15.16 11.86
CA TRP A 44 26.79 -16.14 10.78
C TRP A 44 25.73 -17.25 10.87
N ARG A 45 25.38 -17.71 12.08
CA ARG A 45 24.26 -18.64 12.27
C ARG A 45 22.92 -18.05 11.82
N TYR A 46 22.69 -16.76 12.07
CA TYR A 46 21.52 -16.06 11.53
C TYR A 46 21.54 -15.94 10.01
N ALA A 47 22.68 -15.58 9.42
CA ALA A 47 22.82 -15.51 7.96
C ALA A 47 22.59 -16.87 7.28
N VAL A 48 23.14 -17.96 7.83
CA VAL A 48 22.90 -19.32 7.34
C VAL A 48 21.43 -19.70 7.51
N GLY A 49 20.82 -19.39 8.66
CA GLY A 49 19.38 -19.62 8.88
C GLY A 49 18.49 -18.87 7.89
N VAL A 50 18.78 -17.61 7.61
CA VAL A 50 18.06 -16.79 6.62
C VAL A 50 18.22 -17.35 5.21
N ALA A 51 19.43 -17.75 4.82
CA ALA A 51 19.69 -18.35 3.51
C ALA A 51 18.95 -19.69 3.33
N LEU A 52 18.93 -20.54 4.37
CA LEU A 52 18.23 -21.82 4.34
C LEU A 52 16.71 -21.63 4.29
N ALA A 53 16.19 -20.66 5.04
CA ALA A 53 14.78 -20.28 4.99
C ALA A 53 14.38 -19.75 3.60
N ALA A 54 15.20 -18.86 3.02
CA ALA A 54 14.98 -18.35 1.66
C ALA A 54 14.98 -19.47 0.61
N LEU A 55 15.89 -20.46 0.73
CA LEU A 55 15.96 -21.61 -0.16
C LEU A 55 14.73 -22.54 -0.01
N LEU A 56 14.29 -22.80 1.23
CA LEU A 56 13.10 -23.60 1.53
C LEU A 56 11.84 -22.96 0.94
N VAL A 57 11.71 -21.64 1.11
CA VAL A 57 10.64 -20.85 0.54
C VAL A 57 10.68 -20.86 -0.99
N ALA A 58 11.87 -20.80 -1.61
CA ALA A 58 12.02 -20.83 -3.06
C ALA A 58 11.78 -22.20 -3.70
N LEU A 59 11.97 -23.33 -2.99
CA LEU A 59 11.86 -24.69 -3.56
C LEU A 59 10.49 -25.34 -3.34
N LEU A 60 9.78 -25.01 -2.26
CA LEU A 60 8.48 -25.59 -1.94
C LEU A 60 7.36 -24.93 -2.78
N PRO A 61 6.44 -25.67 -3.42
CA PRO A 61 5.28 -25.12 -4.12
C PRO A 61 4.45 -24.10 -3.29
N PRO A 62 4.12 -24.37 -2.00
CA PRO A 62 3.45 -23.38 -1.17
C PRO A 62 4.37 -22.22 -0.74
N GLY A 63 5.70 -22.39 -0.76
CA GLY A 63 6.66 -21.32 -0.48
C GLY A 63 6.80 -20.35 -1.66
N ARG A 64 6.80 -20.86 -2.90
CA ARG A 64 6.68 -20.05 -4.11
C ARG A 64 5.33 -19.35 -4.19
N ALA A 65 4.25 -20.01 -3.77
CA ALA A 65 2.93 -19.39 -3.68
C ALA A 65 2.88 -18.33 -2.58
N ALA A 66 3.48 -18.56 -1.40
CA ALA A 66 3.54 -17.61 -0.30
C ALA A 66 4.50 -16.44 -0.55
N VAL A 67 5.58 -16.64 -1.34
CA VAL A 67 6.44 -15.54 -1.81
C VAL A 67 5.86 -14.86 -3.03
N ALA A 68 5.14 -15.56 -3.90
CA ALA A 68 4.28 -14.88 -4.86
C ALA A 68 3.26 -14.03 -4.11
N ASP A 69 2.60 -14.55 -3.06
CA ASP A 69 1.67 -13.84 -2.18
C ASP A 69 2.33 -12.72 -1.35
N ALA A 70 3.60 -12.84 -1.00
CA ALA A 70 4.33 -11.80 -0.26
C ALA A 70 5.01 -10.77 -1.19
N VAL A 71 5.34 -11.15 -2.42
CA VAL A 71 5.82 -10.24 -3.47
C VAL A 71 4.64 -9.52 -4.14
N THR A 72 3.45 -10.14 -4.20
CA THR A 72 2.17 -9.45 -4.49
C THR A 72 1.64 -8.73 -3.24
N GLY A 73 1.97 -9.20 -2.04
CA GLY A 73 1.56 -8.63 -0.74
C GLY A 73 2.47 -7.53 -0.19
N LEU A 74 3.48 -7.10 -0.94
CA LEU A 74 4.36 -5.98 -0.58
C LEU A 74 4.40 -4.89 -1.66
N LEU A 75 3.24 -4.58 -2.24
CA LEU A 75 2.99 -3.28 -2.88
C LEU A 75 1.93 -2.55 -2.08
N ARG A 76 2.39 -1.97 -0.96
CA ARG A 76 1.62 -0.95 -0.24
C ARG A 76 1.96 0.41 -0.86
N PHE A 77 1.20 0.82 -1.87
CA PHE A 77 0.47 2.09 -1.88
C PHE A 77 -0.39 2.15 -3.15
N ALA A 78 -1.72 2.20 -2.94
CA ALA A 78 -2.77 2.48 -3.92
C ALA A 78 -3.40 1.32 -4.74
N GLY A 79 -3.22 0.05 -4.34
CA GLY A 79 -4.30 -0.96 -4.43
C GLY A 79 -4.95 -1.16 -5.80
N ILE A 80 -4.17 -1.45 -6.84
CA ILE A 80 -4.72 -1.83 -8.15
C ILE A 80 -4.04 -3.13 -8.60
N THR A 81 -4.86 -4.12 -8.98
CA THR A 81 -4.40 -5.37 -9.62
C THR A 81 -5.13 -5.55 -10.94
N VAL A 82 -4.41 -5.55 -12.07
CA VAL A 82 -4.96 -5.96 -13.38
C VAL A 82 -4.58 -7.40 -13.68
N ASP A 83 -5.58 -8.20 -14.04
CA ASP A 83 -5.42 -9.56 -14.55
C ASP A 83 -5.23 -9.50 -16.07
N THR A 84 -4.03 -9.85 -16.56
CA THR A 84 -3.69 -9.82 -17.99
C THR A 84 -3.89 -11.17 -18.69
N SER A 85 -4.61 -12.10 -18.07
CA SER A 85 -4.79 -13.46 -18.61
C SER A 85 -6.18 -13.70 -19.21
N SER A 86 -6.61 -12.87 -20.17
CA SER A 86 -7.46 -13.34 -21.28
C SER A 86 -7.65 -12.25 -22.33
N ALA A 87 -7.92 -12.65 -23.57
CA ALA A 87 -8.26 -11.74 -24.66
C ALA A 87 -9.34 -10.73 -24.24
N PRO A 88 -9.36 -9.50 -24.78
CA PRO A 88 -10.34 -8.48 -24.41
C PRO A 88 -11.74 -8.95 -24.78
N VAL A 89 -12.43 -9.56 -23.81
CA VAL A 89 -13.86 -9.73 -23.86
C VAL A 89 -14.42 -8.34 -23.57
N PRO A 90 -15.12 -7.70 -24.52
CA PRO A 90 -15.80 -6.45 -24.21
C PRO A 90 -16.71 -6.74 -23.01
N PRO A 91 -16.68 -5.91 -21.95
CA PRO A 91 -17.59 -6.10 -20.85
C PRO A 91 -19.04 -6.15 -21.39
N THR A 92 -19.95 -6.88 -20.75
CA THR A 92 -21.33 -7.06 -21.25
C THR A 92 -22.38 -6.43 -20.32
N GLY A 93 -21.95 -5.68 -19.30
CA GLY A 93 -22.82 -5.05 -18.31
C GLY A 93 -23.15 -3.59 -18.60
N SER A 94 -24.41 -3.20 -18.35
CA SER A 94 -24.79 -1.79 -18.27
C SER A 94 -23.94 -1.05 -17.22
N PRO A 95 -23.57 0.23 -17.45
CA PRO A 95 -22.85 1.02 -16.46
C PRO A 95 -23.58 1.04 -15.12
N ALA A 96 -23.00 0.46 -14.08
CA ALA A 96 -23.53 0.52 -12.74
C ALA A 96 -22.94 1.75 -12.02
N PRO A 97 -23.73 2.55 -11.29
CA PRO A 97 -23.19 3.54 -10.38
C PRO A 97 -22.24 2.88 -9.37
N LEU A 98 -21.28 3.62 -8.82
CA LEU A 98 -20.50 3.10 -7.70
C LEU A 98 -21.49 2.65 -6.61
N PRO A 99 -21.32 1.46 -6.01
CA PRO A 99 -22.17 1.03 -4.91
C PRO A 99 -22.18 2.09 -3.82
N GLY A 100 -23.37 2.62 -3.51
CA GLY A 100 -23.53 3.68 -2.52
C GLY A 100 -23.35 5.12 -3.03
N GLU A 101 -23.43 5.38 -4.34
CA GLU A 101 -23.60 6.75 -4.85
C GLU A 101 -24.89 7.38 -4.32
N GLN A 102 -24.75 8.57 -3.74
CA GLN A 102 -25.84 9.38 -3.22
C GLN A 102 -25.84 10.75 -3.91
N PRO A 103 -26.99 11.24 -4.40
CA PRO A 103 -27.09 12.59 -4.91
C PRO A 103 -26.78 13.61 -3.81
N ALA A 104 -26.03 14.65 -4.17
CA ALA A 104 -25.73 15.79 -3.30
C ALA A 104 -25.85 17.10 -4.08
N GLY A 105 -26.08 18.21 -3.38
CA GLY A 105 -25.88 19.54 -3.96
C GLY A 105 -24.38 19.83 -4.20
N TRP A 106 -24.04 20.77 -5.08
CA TRP A 106 -22.64 21.18 -5.31
C TRP A 106 -21.95 21.63 -4.02
N ASP A 107 -22.58 22.55 -3.28
CA ASP A 107 -22.01 23.06 -2.03
C ASP A 107 -21.99 21.98 -0.94
N GLU A 108 -23.00 21.12 -0.88
CA GLU A 108 -23.03 19.98 0.04
C GLU A 108 -21.87 19.03 -0.24
N ALA A 109 -21.67 18.63 -1.50
CA ALA A 109 -20.59 17.76 -1.90
C ALA A 109 -19.22 18.36 -1.58
N ARG A 110 -19.02 19.66 -1.80
CA ARG A 110 -17.77 20.37 -1.44
C ARG A 110 -17.44 20.31 0.05
N HIS A 111 -18.45 20.28 0.92
CA HIS A 111 -18.25 20.14 2.37
C HIS A 111 -18.18 18.67 2.81
N ALA A 112 -18.83 17.77 2.06
CA ALA A 112 -18.90 16.36 2.37
C ALA A 112 -17.60 15.62 2.00
N VAL A 113 -16.91 16.03 0.94
CA VAL A 113 -15.65 15.37 0.56
C VAL A 113 -14.43 15.86 1.35
N ARG A 114 -13.44 14.98 1.50
CA ARG A 114 -12.20 15.25 2.27
C ARG A 114 -11.12 16.01 1.49
N PHE A 115 -11.42 16.47 0.28
CA PHE A 115 -10.49 17.16 -0.63
C PHE A 115 -11.15 18.41 -1.24
N PRO A 116 -10.37 19.38 -1.74
CA PRO A 116 -10.93 20.52 -2.44
C PRO A 116 -11.57 20.07 -3.76
N LEU A 117 -12.89 19.88 -3.75
CA LEU A 117 -13.65 19.51 -4.95
C LEU A 117 -13.60 20.65 -5.97
N ARG A 118 -13.13 20.32 -7.18
CA ARG A 118 -12.96 21.23 -8.31
C ARG A 118 -13.85 20.82 -9.48
N ALA A 119 -14.18 21.78 -10.34
CA ALA A 119 -14.92 21.53 -11.56
C ALA A 119 -14.21 22.17 -12.78
N PRO A 120 -14.29 21.56 -13.96
CA PRO A 120 -13.74 22.12 -15.19
C PRO A 120 -14.62 23.26 -15.69
N ALA A 121 -14.08 24.48 -15.68
CA ALA A 121 -14.80 25.68 -16.13
C ALA A 121 -15.30 25.56 -17.58
N ALA A 122 -14.60 24.81 -18.44
CA ALA A 122 -15.00 24.58 -19.83
C ALA A 122 -16.34 23.83 -19.99
N LEU A 123 -16.80 23.09 -18.97
CA LEU A 123 -18.09 22.39 -18.99
C LEU A 123 -19.21 23.16 -18.29
N GLY A 124 -18.90 24.28 -17.62
CA GLY A 124 -19.85 25.00 -16.79
C GLY A 124 -20.21 24.23 -15.50
N PRO A 125 -21.31 24.60 -14.82
CA PRO A 125 -21.75 23.91 -13.60
C PRO A 125 -22.24 22.48 -13.91
N PRO A 126 -22.00 21.50 -13.03
CA PRO A 126 -22.49 20.13 -13.21
C PRO A 126 -24.01 20.05 -13.12
N GLU A 127 -24.62 19.18 -13.92
CA GLU A 127 -26.06 18.92 -13.92
C GLU A 127 -26.48 18.04 -12.74
N ARG A 128 -25.60 17.10 -12.35
CA ARG A 128 -25.76 16.26 -11.16
C ARG A 128 -24.42 16.08 -10.46
N VAL A 129 -24.47 16.06 -9.14
CA VAL A 129 -23.34 15.77 -8.27
C VAL A 129 -23.71 14.57 -7.41
N LEU A 130 -22.80 13.60 -7.35
CA LEU A 130 -22.95 12.38 -6.55
C LEU A 130 -21.75 12.26 -5.63
N VAL A 131 -21.94 11.69 -4.45
CA VAL A 131 -20.89 11.35 -3.50
C VAL A 131 -20.95 9.88 -3.16
N ALA A 132 -19.79 9.26 -2.89
CA ALA A 132 -19.70 7.85 -2.55
C ALA A 132 -18.57 7.57 -1.56
N ASP A 133 -18.52 6.32 -1.08
CA ASP A 133 -17.56 5.83 -0.10
C ASP A 133 -17.53 6.65 1.21
N PRO A 134 -18.68 6.70 1.94
CA PRO A 134 -18.79 7.44 3.18
C PRO A 134 -17.86 6.87 4.26
N ASP A 135 -17.48 7.74 5.20
CA ASP A 135 -16.73 7.43 6.40
C ASP A 135 -17.62 7.45 7.65
N ASP A 136 -17.06 7.00 8.78
CA ASP A 136 -17.81 6.92 10.05
C ASP A 136 -18.26 8.29 10.57
N GLU A 137 -17.65 9.38 10.07
CA GLU A 137 -17.96 10.76 10.41
C GLU A 137 -18.88 11.44 9.36
N GLY A 138 -19.32 10.70 8.33
CA GLY A 138 -20.18 11.19 7.26
C GLY A 138 -19.46 11.88 6.10
N GLY A 139 -18.13 11.89 6.07
CA GLY A 139 -17.33 12.40 4.97
C GLY A 139 -17.20 11.40 3.82
N HIS A 140 -17.00 11.88 2.60
CA HIS A 140 -16.93 11.07 1.38
C HIS A 140 -15.54 11.14 0.74
N ARG A 141 -15.09 10.02 0.16
CA ARG A 141 -13.80 9.96 -0.57
C ARG A 141 -13.94 10.12 -2.07
N VAL A 142 -15.18 10.06 -2.59
CA VAL A 142 -15.45 10.15 -4.01
C VAL A 142 -16.53 11.19 -4.26
N ALA A 143 -16.29 12.04 -5.25
CA ALA A 143 -17.32 12.89 -5.86
C ALA A 143 -17.36 12.67 -7.37
N SER A 144 -18.56 12.65 -7.91
CA SER A 144 -18.82 12.45 -9.33
C SER A 144 -19.68 13.58 -9.87
N LEU A 145 -19.19 14.24 -10.91
CA LEU A 145 -19.83 15.38 -11.55
C LEU A 145 -20.29 14.96 -12.95
N LEU A 146 -21.58 15.08 -13.23
CA LEU A 146 -22.17 14.68 -14.50
C LEU A 146 -22.55 15.92 -15.32
N TYR A 147 -22.19 15.89 -16.59
CA TYR A 147 -22.39 16.96 -17.57
C TYR A 147 -23.02 16.40 -18.84
N ARG A 148 -23.58 17.29 -19.68
CA ARG A 148 -24.11 16.97 -21.02
C ARG A 148 -25.11 15.81 -20.97
N GLY A 149 -26.09 15.86 -20.08
CA GLY A 149 -27.08 14.79 -19.87
C GLY A 149 -26.52 13.52 -19.19
N GLY A 150 -25.30 13.57 -18.66
CA GLY A 150 -24.57 12.42 -18.12
C GLY A 150 -23.69 11.68 -19.13
N SER A 151 -23.53 12.22 -20.35
CA SER A 151 -22.60 11.67 -21.36
C SER A 151 -21.13 12.01 -21.08
N VAL A 152 -20.88 13.00 -20.22
CA VAL A 152 -19.54 13.31 -19.69
C VAL A 152 -19.59 13.23 -18.18
N ARG A 153 -18.64 12.49 -17.61
CA ARG A 153 -18.52 12.28 -16.17
C ARG A 153 -17.10 12.59 -15.71
N LEU A 154 -16.98 13.42 -14.68
CA LEU A 154 -15.73 13.63 -13.97
C LEU A 154 -15.84 13.01 -12.58
N ASP A 155 -15.01 12.01 -12.31
CA ASP A 155 -14.83 11.47 -10.97
C ASP A 155 -13.58 12.07 -10.32
N ALA A 156 -13.70 12.43 -9.05
CA ALA A 156 -12.63 12.94 -8.21
C ALA A 156 -12.50 12.05 -6.96
N PHE A 157 -11.28 11.61 -6.68
CA PHE A 157 -10.97 10.64 -5.63
C PHE A 157 -9.94 11.18 -4.64
N ASP A 158 -10.23 10.99 -3.35
CA ASP A 158 -9.27 11.15 -2.25
C ASP A 158 -8.28 9.97 -2.23
N GLY A 159 -7.24 10.07 -3.06
CA GLY A 159 -6.20 9.05 -3.16
C GLY A 159 -5.30 9.24 -4.38
N SER A 160 -4.07 8.75 -4.27
CA SER A 160 -3.09 8.68 -5.36
C SER A 160 -3.33 7.44 -6.23
N LEU A 161 -3.12 7.54 -7.54
CA LEU A 161 -3.08 6.38 -8.44
C LEU A 161 -1.85 5.53 -8.14
N ASP A 162 -2.01 4.20 -8.06
CA ASP A 162 -0.87 3.29 -7.93
C ASP A 162 0.01 3.36 -9.19
N PRO A 163 1.34 3.57 -9.07
CA PRO A 163 2.27 3.48 -10.19
C PRO A 163 2.18 2.18 -11.00
N VAL A 164 1.64 1.10 -10.42
CA VAL A 164 1.38 -0.17 -11.11
C VAL A 164 0.25 -0.05 -12.13
N PHE A 165 -0.76 0.79 -11.90
CA PHE A 165 -1.84 1.05 -12.86
C PHE A 165 -1.30 1.52 -14.21
N PHE A 166 -0.38 2.49 -14.17
CA PHE A 166 0.29 3.02 -15.36
C PHE A 166 1.17 1.99 -16.08
N LYS A 167 1.78 1.06 -15.34
CA LYS A 167 2.63 0.01 -15.90
C LYS A 167 1.83 -1.11 -16.55
N GLN A 168 0.64 -1.40 -16.05
CA GLN A 168 -0.23 -2.44 -16.59
C GLN A 168 -1.11 -1.94 -17.75
N SER A 169 -1.51 -0.66 -17.75
CA SER A 169 -2.31 -0.06 -18.84
C SER A 169 -1.47 0.28 -20.08
N GLY A 170 -0.17 0.54 -19.93
CA GLY A 170 0.75 0.80 -21.05
C GLY A 170 0.94 -0.38 -22.02
N GLY A 171 0.39 -1.56 -21.73
CA GLY A 171 0.51 -2.75 -22.57
C GLY A 171 -0.53 -2.90 -23.69
N SER A 172 -1.66 -2.17 -23.66
CA SER A 172 -2.81 -2.52 -24.50
C SER A 172 -3.70 -1.34 -24.94
N GLY A 173 -3.12 -0.19 -25.30
CA GLY A 173 -3.87 0.93 -25.92
C GLY A 173 -4.04 2.18 -25.04
N ALA A 174 -3.21 2.34 -24.02
CA ALA A 174 -3.09 3.58 -23.25
C ALA A 174 -1.99 4.49 -23.82
N GLU A 175 -2.24 5.78 -23.88
CA GLU A 175 -1.31 6.81 -24.35
C GLU A 175 -0.96 7.77 -23.23
N TRP A 176 0.32 8.11 -23.10
CA TRP A 176 0.77 9.12 -22.14
C TRP A 176 0.51 10.53 -22.70
N THR A 177 0.01 11.40 -21.84
CA THR A 177 -0.24 12.82 -22.16
C THR A 177 0.04 13.69 -20.94
N GLU A 178 -0.27 14.98 -21.02
CA GLU A 178 -0.10 15.93 -19.93
C GLU A 178 -1.34 16.80 -19.74
N VAL A 179 -1.66 17.09 -18.48
CA VAL A 179 -2.69 18.06 -18.07
C VAL A 179 -2.02 19.08 -17.18
N ALA A 180 -1.98 20.35 -17.60
CA ALA A 180 -1.33 21.44 -16.85
C ALA A 180 0.12 21.09 -16.38
N GLY A 181 0.88 20.36 -17.21
CA GLY A 181 2.25 19.93 -16.91
C GLY A 181 2.35 18.76 -15.91
N GLN A 182 1.23 18.15 -15.53
CA GLN A 182 1.20 16.88 -14.77
C GLN A 182 0.99 15.71 -15.73
N THR A 183 1.66 14.60 -15.46
CA THR A 183 1.52 13.38 -16.26
C THR A 183 0.08 12.85 -16.18
N ALA A 184 -0.46 12.52 -17.35
CA ALA A 184 -1.80 11.98 -17.51
C ALA A 184 -1.79 10.74 -18.41
N LEU A 185 -2.82 9.92 -18.28
CA LEU A 185 -3.04 8.73 -19.08
C LEU A 185 -4.33 8.88 -19.88
N TRP A 186 -4.22 8.73 -21.19
CA TRP A 186 -5.34 8.67 -22.11
C TRP A 186 -5.66 7.23 -22.48
N LEU A 187 -6.93 6.88 -22.44
CA LEU A 187 -7.45 5.57 -22.77
C LEU A 187 -8.56 5.76 -23.81
N ALA A 188 -8.27 5.43 -25.07
CA ALA A 188 -9.18 5.70 -26.18
C ALA A 188 -10.43 4.80 -26.20
N GLY A 189 -10.47 3.73 -25.40
CA GLY A 189 -11.56 2.77 -25.36
C GLY A 189 -11.83 2.23 -23.96
N PRO A 190 -12.89 1.40 -23.81
CA PRO A 190 -13.28 0.84 -22.53
C PRO A 190 -12.15 0.08 -21.85
N HIS A 191 -11.99 0.33 -20.55
CA HIS A 191 -10.98 -0.31 -19.72
C HIS A 191 -11.56 -0.52 -18.31
N PRO A 192 -11.28 -1.67 -17.68
CA PRO A 192 -11.64 -1.88 -16.28
C PRO A 192 -10.83 -0.96 -15.39
N VAL A 193 -11.53 -0.25 -14.50
CA VAL A 193 -10.91 0.52 -13.42
C VAL A 193 -11.30 -0.16 -12.11
N SER A 194 -10.33 -0.36 -11.22
CA SER A 194 -10.59 -0.84 -9.88
C SER A 194 -10.11 0.20 -8.88
N TYR A 195 -10.91 0.41 -7.85
CA TYR A 195 -10.64 1.30 -6.74
C TYR A 195 -10.63 0.47 -5.45
N VAL A 196 -9.69 0.71 -4.54
CA VAL A 196 -9.72 0.10 -3.21
C VAL A 196 -10.36 1.05 -2.22
N ASP A 197 -11.45 0.59 -1.62
CA ASP A 197 -12.19 1.37 -0.63
C ASP A 197 -11.49 1.43 0.73
N ARG A 198 -12.07 2.18 1.67
CA ARG A 198 -11.56 2.30 3.04
C ARG A 198 -11.46 0.96 3.78
N GLY A 199 -12.31 0.00 3.45
CA GLY A 199 -12.28 -1.35 4.02
C GLY A 199 -11.17 -2.23 3.46
N GLY A 200 -10.36 -1.73 2.52
CA GLY A 200 -9.37 -2.52 1.79
C GLY A 200 -10.01 -3.44 0.75
N THR A 201 -11.30 -3.27 0.47
CA THR A 201 -12.01 -4.08 -0.52
C THR A 201 -11.76 -3.49 -1.89
N LEU A 202 -11.27 -4.32 -2.81
CA LEU A 202 -11.22 -3.97 -4.21
C LEU A 202 -12.65 -3.81 -4.72
N ARG A 203 -13.07 -2.57 -4.90
CA ARG A 203 -14.25 -2.25 -5.66
C ARG A 203 -13.82 -2.13 -7.11
N GLN A 204 -13.97 -3.24 -7.82
CA GLN A 204 -13.94 -3.19 -9.26
C GLN A 204 -15.16 -2.38 -9.70
N GLU A 205 -14.91 -1.18 -10.23
CA GLU A 205 -15.93 -0.58 -11.05
C GLU A 205 -16.03 -1.51 -12.25
N SER A 206 -17.22 -2.06 -12.49
CA SER A 206 -17.47 -2.64 -13.81
C SER A 206 -17.10 -1.52 -14.75
N ALA A 207 -16.04 -1.70 -15.55
CA ALA A 207 -15.66 -0.78 -16.62
C ALA A 207 -16.96 -0.18 -17.14
N ARG A 208 -17.22 1.10 -16.91
CA ARG A 208 -18.40 1.70 -17.53
C ARG A 208 -18.16 1.46 -19.00
N LEU A 209 -18.98 0.58 -19.54
CA LEU A 209 -18.76 0.05 -20.86
C LEU A 209 -18.76 1.26 -21.79
N ALA A 210 -17.61 1.50 -22.41
CA ALA A 210 -17.47 2.22 -23.66
C ALA A 210 -17.48 3.75 -23.60
N ALA A 211 -16.49 4.35 -22.95
CA ALA A 211 -16.12 5.74 -23.27
C ALA A 211 -14.61 5.98 -23.14
N ALA A 212 -14.10 6.90 -23.94
CA ALA A 212 -12.72 7.33 -23.84
C ALA A 212 -12.51 8.06 -22.50
N THR A 213 -11.33 7.87 -21.90
CA THR A 213 -11.08 8.34 -20.54
C THR A 213 -9.71 8.96 -20.40
N LEU A 214 -9.67 10.10 -19.73
CA LEU A 214 -8.45 10.76 -19.28
C LEU A 214 -8.32 10.60 -17.76
N ILE A 215 -7.15 10.16 -17.31
CA ILE A 215 -6.83 9.96 -15.89
C ILE A 215 -5.61 10.81 -15.55
N TRP A 216 -5.69 11.63 -14.51
CA TRP A 216 -4.56 12.44 -14.04
C TRP A 216 -4.66 12.71 -12.54
N GLU A 217 -3.56 13.16 -11.95
CA GLU A 217 -3.53 13.63 -10.58
C GLU A 217 -3.27 15.14 -10.57
N GLN A 218 -3.98 15.88 -9.71
CA GLN A 218 -3.73 17.30 -9.48
C GLN A 218 -3.99 17.63 -8.01
N ALA A 219 -2.99 18.24 -7.36
CA ALA A 219 -3.06 18.65 -5.96
C ALA A 219 -3.46 17.52 -4.98
N GLY A 220 -2.99 16.30 -5.22
CA GLY A 220 -3.26 15.12 -4.37
C GLY A 220 -4.64 14.50 -4.57
N VAL A 221 -5.40 14.94 -5.59
CA VAL A 221 -6.68 14.37 -5.99
C VAL A 221 -6.50 13.69 -7.34
N THR A 222 -6.94 12.44 -7.42
CA THR A 222 -7.02 11.72 -8.69
C THR A 222 -8.31 12.09 -9.40
N TYR A 223 -8.21 12.42 -10.68
CA TYR A 223 -9.34 12.73 -11.54
C TYR A 223 -9.46 11.72 -12.66
N ARG A 224 -10.71 11.40 -13.01
CA ARG A 224 -11.06 10.61 -14.18
C ARG A 224 -12.15 11.32 -14.96
N LEU A 225 -11.85 11.75 -16.17
CA LEU A 225 -12.80 12.34 -17.10
C LEU A 225 -13.16 11.30 -18.17
N GLU A 226 -14.42 10.88 -18.18
CA GLU A 226 -14.97 9.86 -19.08
C GLU A 226 -16.04 10.49 -20.00
N GLY A 227 -16.00 10.14 -21.29
CA GLY A 227 -17.04 10.49 -22.26
C GLY A 227 -16.64 10.20 -23.71
N GLU A 228 -17.54 10.52 -24.64
CA GLU A 228 -17.26 10.53 -26.08
C GLU A 228 -16.41 11.75 -26.44
N LEU A 229 -15.13 11.72 -26.05
CA LEU A 229 -14.18 12.82 -26.17
C LEU A 229 -12.96 12.39 -26.98
N SER A 230 -12.37 13.34 -27.71
CA SER A 230 -11.00 13.16 -28.21
C SER A 230 -9.99 13.41 -27.09
N ALA A 231 -8.76 12.88 -27.22
CA ALA A 231 -7.68 13.14 -26.27
C ALA A 231 -7.45 14.65 -26.05
N ALA A 232 -7.46 15.41 -27.15
CA ALA A 232 -7.26 16.86 -27.11
C ALA A 232 -8.42 17.58 -26.39
N GLU A 233 -9.67 17.18 -26.63
CA GLU A 233 -10.83 17.75 -25.93
C GLU A 233 -10.77 17.43 -24.43
N ALA A 234 -10.48 16.18 -24.07
CA ALA A 234 -10.36 15.76 -22.68
C ALA A 234 -9.27 16.54 -21.94
N VAL A 235 -8.09 16.71 -22.54
CA VAL A 235 -6.99 17.50 -21.97
C VAL A 235 -7.37 18.97 -21.82
N SER A 236 -8.07 19.54 -22.82
CA SER A 236 -8.56 20.93 -22.74
C SER A 236 -9.55 21.12 -21.60
N ILE A 237 -10.49 20.19 -21.41
CA ILE A 237 -11.44 20.21 -20.30
C ILE A 237 -10.69 20.08 -18.97
N ALA A 238 -9.79 19.10 -18.86
CA ALA A 238 -9.02 18.85 -17.63
C ALA A 238 -8.12 20.01 -17.24
N THR A 239 -7.58 20.76 -18.21
CA THR A 239 -6.76 21.95 -17.95
C THR A 239 -7.57 23.13 -17.41
N SER A 240 -8.90 23.13 -17.60
CA SER A 240 -9.80 24.18 -17.08
C SER A 240 -10.28 23.92 -15.64
N LEU A 241 -9.61 23.05 -14.89
CA LEU A 241 -10.04 22.63 -13.56
C LEU A 241 -9.74 23.69 -12.48
N GLU A 242 -10.79 24.18 -11.82
CA GLU A 242 -10.75 25.27 -10.83
C GLU A 242 -11.29 24.87 -9.45
#